data_AF-A0A830EBQ4-F1
#
_entry.id   AF-A0A830EBQ4-F1
#
_cell.length_a   1.000
_cell.length_b   1.000
_cell.length_c   1.000
_cell.angle_alpha   90.00
_cell.angle_beta   90.00
_cell.angle_gamma   90.00
#
_symmetry.space_group_name_H-M   'P 1'
#
loop_
_entity.id
_entity.type
_entity.pdbx_description
1 polymer ?
#
loop_
_entity_poly.entity_id
_entity_poly.type
_entity_poly.pdbx_seq_one_letter_code
_entity_poly.pdbx_strand_id
1 'polypeptide(L)' 'MEAASVGSDKGFGLTVLFSVVALLGVVGMFIAGLTGDQLVAAVGFAVATIAASLAVSATHLFG' A
#
# COMPACT_ATOMS: atom_id res chain seq x y z
N MET A 1 -31.82 8.94 -15.91
CA MET A 1 -31.21 8.48 -14.65
C MET A 1 -29.96 9.32 -14.48
N GLU A 2 -30.02 10.34 -13.63
CA GLU A 2 -28.86 11.19 -13.34
C GLU A 2 -27.81 10.29 -12.67
N ALA A 3 -26.65 10.10 -13.30
CA ALA A 3 -25.54 9.48 -12.60
C ALA A 3 -25.06 10.49 -11.55
N ALA A 4 -25.60 10.41 -10.34
CA ALA A 4 -25.08 11.17 -9.22
C ALA A 4 -23.58 10.88 -9.14
N SER A 5 -22.76 11.91 -9.36
CA SER A 5 -21.32 11.80 -9.15
C SER A 5 -21.13 11.48 -7.67
N VAL A 6 -20.94 10.20 -7.35
CA VAL A 6 -20.53 9.78 -6.01
C VAL A 6 -19.21 10.50 -5.77
N GLY A 7 -19.21 11.48 -4.86
CA GLY A 7 -18.00 12.18 -4.47
C GLY A 7 -17.01 11.14 -4.01
N SER A 8 -15.93 10.94 -4.77
CA SER A 8 -14.91 9.95 -4.45
C SER A 8 -14.22 10.37 -3.15
N ASP A 9 -14.35 9.55 -2.12
CA ASP A 9 -13.56 9.67 -0.89
C ASP A 9 -12.10 9.30 -1.23
N LYS A 10 -11.33 10.34 -1.56
CA LYS A 10 -9.93 10.20 -1.97
C LYS A 10 -9.06 9.66 -0.84
N GLY A 11 -9.34 10.03 0.41
CA GLY A 11 -8.63 9.52 1.58
C GLY A 11 -8.78 8.01 1.67
N PHE A 12 -10.02 7.53 1.66
CA PHE A 12 -10.30 6.09 1.69
C PHE A 12 -9.68 5.35 0.50
N GLY A 13 -9.88 5.86 -0.73
CA GLY A 13 -9.34 5.23 -1.94
C GLY A 13 -7.82 5.10 -1.94
N LEU A 14 -7.11 6.16 -1.54
CA LEU A 14 -5.65 6.15 -1.44
C LEU A 14 -5.14 5.24 -0.32
N THR A 15 -5.81 5.24 0.84
CA THR A 15 -5.46 4.34 1.94
C THR A 15 -5.58 2.87 1.54
N VAL A 16 -6.66 2.50 0.83
CA VAL A 16 -6.83 1.14 0.30
C VAL A 16 -5.73 0.82 -0.72
N LEU A 17 -5.46 1.71 -1.68
CA LEU A 17 -4.42 1.51 -2.69
C LEU A 17 -3.06 1.25 -2.05
N PHE A 18 -2.62 2.12 -1.14
CA PHE A 18 -1.32 1.98 -0.49
C PHE A 18 -1.26 0.76 0.44
N SER A 19 -2.38 0.38 1.07
CA SER A 19 -2.46 -0.87 1.85
C SER A 19 -2.24 -2.10 0.97
N VAL A 20 -2.81 -2.13 -0.24
CA VAL A 20 -2.57 -3.22 -1.21
C VAL A 20 -1.11 -3.26 -1.63
N VAL A 21 -0.50 -2.11 -1.94
CA VAL A 21 0.94 -2.05 -2.28
C VAL A 21 1.80 -2.53 -1.11
N ALA A 22 1.44 -2.18 0.12
CA ALA A 22 2.15 -2.64 1.31
C ALA A 22 2.10 -4.17 1.43
N LEU A 23 0.93 -4.77 1.24
CA LEU A 23 0.76 -6.24 1.24
C LEU A 23 1.59 -6.91 0.14
N LEU A 24 1.66 -6.33 -1.06
CA LEU A 24 2.52 -6.86 -2.13
C LEU A 24 4.01 -6.84 -1.73
N GLY A 25 4.46 -5.76 -1.09
CA GLY A 25 5.82 -5.67 -0.54
C GLY A 25 6.09 -6.75 0.52
N VAL A 26 5.14 -6.97 1.44
CA VAL A 26 5.23 -8.02 2.47
C VAL A 26 5.27 -9.41 1.85
N VAL A 27 4.42 -9.71 0.86
CA VAL A 27 4.41 -11.00 0.17
C VAL A 27 5.72 -11.24 -0.57
N GLY A 28 6.23 -10.22 -1.28
CA GLY A 28 7.53 -10.29 -1.93
C GLY A 28 8.67 -10.52 -0.95
N MET A 29 8.68 -9.80 0.17
CA MET A 29 9.64 -9.98 1.27
C MET A 29 9.59 -11.40 1.83
N PHE A 30 8.39 -11.92 2.08
CA PHE A 30 8.19 -13.26 2.64
C PHE A 30 8.73 -14.33 1.70
N ILE A 31 8.34 -14.30 0.42
CA ILE A 31 8.81 -15.27 -0.59
C ILE A 31 10.33 -15.21 -0.73
N ALA A 32 10.92 -14.00 -0.81
CA ALA A 32 12.36 -13.82 -0.89
C ALA A 32 13.07 -14.40 0.35
N GLY A 33 12.49 -14.20 1.54
CA GLY A 33 12.97 -14.78 2.79
C GLY A 33 12.99 -16.31 2.80
N LEU A 34 12.05 -16.96 2.11
CA LEU A 34 12.05 -18.44 1.95
C LEU A 34 13.18 -18.92 1.03
N THR A 35 13.61 -18.10 0.08
CA THR A 35 14.66 -18.44 -0.90
C THR A 35 16.07 -18.01 -0.49
N GLY A 36 16.18 -17.18 0.56
CA GLY A 36 17.46 -16.61 1.02
C GLY A 36 17.94 -15.38 0.24
N ASP A 37 17.15 -14.85 -0.70
CA ASP A 37 17.48 -13.62 -1.41
C ASP A 37 17.24 -12.39 -0.52
N GLN A 38 18.29 -12.00 0.19
CA GLN A 38 18.22 -10.92 1.18
C GLN A 38 18.05 -9.54 0.55
N LEU A 39 18.51 -9.32 -0.69
CA LEU A 39 18.34 -8.04 -1.38
C LEU A 39 16.86 -7.85 -1.77
N VAL A 40 16.24 -8.86 -2.36
CA VAL A 40 14.82 -8.81 -2.73
C VAL A 40 13.96 -8.71 -1.47
N ALA A 41 14.31 -9.40 -0.39
CA ALA A 41 13.62 -9.29 0.88
C ALA A 41 13.69 -7.85 1.46
N ALA A 42 14.88 -7.23 1.44
CA ALA A 42 15.07 -5.86 1.91
C ALA A 42 14.28 -4.84 1.07
N VAL A 43 14.23 -5.02 -0.24
CA VAL A 43 13.43 -4.17 -1.13
C VAL A 43 11.94 -4.33 -0.85
N GLY A 44 11.46 -5.58 -0.69
CA GLY A 44 10.07 -5.86 -0.33
C GLY A 44 9.66 -5.19 0.99
N PHE A 45 10.53 -5.28 2.01
CA PHE A 45 10.35 -4.57 3.28
C PHE A 45 10.26 -3.06 3.09
N ALA A 46 11.22 -2.45 2.38
CA ALA A 46 11.25 -1.01 2.15
C ALA A 46 9.98 -0.50 1.45
N VAL A 47 9.54 -1.20 0.40
CA VAL A 47 8.28 -0.90 -0.32
C VAL A 47 7.09 -0.99 0.63
N ALA A 48 7.03 -2.05 1.44
CA ALA A 48 5.93 -2.24 2.39
C ALA A 48 5.85 -1.10 3.43
N THR A 49 6.97 -0.72 4.02
CA THR A 49 7.03 0.35 5.02
C THR A 49 6.68 1.71 4.45
N ILE A 50 7.19 2.04 3.26
CA ILE A 50 6.86 3.31 2.58
C ILE A 50 5.37 3.36 2.26
N ALA A 51 4.83 2.29 1.66
CA ALA A 51 3.41 2.23 1.31
C ALA A 51 2.50 2.31 2.55
N ALA A 52 2.81 1.59 3.63
CA ALA A 52 2.07 1.67 4.88
C ALA A 52 2.08 3.10 5.47
N SER A 53 3.22 3.79 5.38
CA SER A 53 3.35 5.19 5.83
C SER A 53 2.50 6.15 4.99
N LEU A 54 2.45 5.93 3.67
CA LEU A 54 1.58 6.69 2.77
C LEU A 54 0.10 6.41 3.01
N ALA A 55 -0.28 5.17 3.36
CA ALA A 55 -1.65 4.82 3.68
C ALA A 55 -2.20 5.61 4.88
N VAL A 56 -1.39 5.77 5.93
CA VAL A 56 -1.71 6.60 7.10
C VAL A 56 -1.71 8.08 6.72
N SER A 57 -0.74 8.53 5.92
CA SER A 57 -0.69 9.93 5.46
C SER A 57 -1.94 10.30 4.66
N ALA A 58 -2.46 9.39 3.85
CA ALA A 58 -3.65 9.61 3.03
C ALA A 58 -4.91 9.88 3.87
N THR A 59 -5.11 9.17 4.99
CA THR A 59 -6.24 9.43 5.89
C THR A 59 -6.13 10.79 6.58
N HIS A 60 -4.92 11.27 6.85
CA HIS A 60 -4.72 12.57 7.50
C HIS A 60 -4.81 13.76 6.52
N LEU A 61 -4.41 13.57 5.26
CA LEU A 61 -4.39 14.63 4.25
C LEU A 61 -5.72 14.80 3.52
N PHE A 62 -6.50 13.73 3.39
CA PHE A 62 -7.69 13.69 2.52
C PHE A 62 -8.94 13.08 3.17
N GLY A 63 -8.86 12.68 4.45
CA GLY A 63 -9.98 12.14 5.24
C GLY A 63 -10.61 13.17 6.16
#